data_AF-A0A1U8D4G8-F1
#
_entry.id   AF-A0A1U8D4G8-F1
#
_cell.length_a   1.000
_cell.length_b   1.000
_cell.length_c   1.000
_cell.angle_alpha   90.00
_cell.angle_beta   90.00
_cell.angle_gamma   90.00
#
_symmetry.space_group_name_H-M   'P 1'
#
loop_
_entity.id
_entity.type
_entity.pdbx_description
1 polymer ?
#
loop_
_entity_poly.entity_id
_entity_poly.type
_entity_poly.pdbx_seq_one_letter_code
_entity_poly.pdbx_strand_id
1 'polypeptide(L)'
;MSQPFLQTKREEEHKLVKSKVVNEEEVVRVPLAFAMVKLMRSLPQEVMEANLPSVLLKVCVLLKNRAQEVRDIARSTLSKIIKDLGVRFLQYVLKELQTTLVRGYQVHVLTFTVYTLLQGLTNKLQVGDLDPCLQIMTEIFNHELFGALAEEKEVKQILSKIMEARRSKSYDSYEILGKFVGKDQVTKLILPLKEVST
;
A
#
# COMPACT_ATOMS: atom_id res chain seq x y z
N MET A 1 -3.39 -27.09 -50.95
CA MET A 1 -2.53 -26.37 -49.98
C MET A 1 -2.74 -24.89 -50.27
N SER A 2 -3.27 -24.02 -49.42
CA SER A 2 -3.35 -23.99 -47.95
C SER A 2 -4.49 -23.05 -47.52
N GLN A 3 -5.14 -23.37 -46.40
CA GLN A 3 -6.27 -22.63 -45.81
C GLN A 3 -5.87 -21.24 -45.29
N PRO A 4 -6.71 -20.18 -45.42
CA PRO A 4 -6.53 -18.91 -44.71
C PRO A 4 -7.16 -18.88 -43.29
N PHE A 5 -7.57 -20.02 -42.74
CA PHE A 5 -8.40 -20.09 -41.52
C PHE A 5 -7.64 -19.93 -40.19
N LEU A 6 -6.30 -19.81 -40.19
CA LEU A 6 -5.50 -19.75 -38.96
C LEU A 6 -5.15 -18.33 -38.46
N GLN A 7 -5.34 -17.29 -39.27
CA GLN A 7 -4.92 -15.93 -38.88
C GLN A 7 -5.95 -15.24 -37.96
N THR A 8 -7.24 -15.54 -38.11
CA THR A 8 -8.33 -14.81 -37.42
C THR A 8 -8.52 -15.27 -35.97
N LYS A 9 -8.20 -16.53 -35.64
CA LYS A 9 -8.42 -17.09 -34.29
C LYS A 9 -7.42 -16.57 -33.25
N ARG A 10 -6.17 -16.30 -33.66
CA ARG A 10 -5.13 -15.71 -32.77
C ARG A 10 -5.33 -14.22 -32.52
N GLU A 11 -5.93 -13.50 -33.47
CA GLU A 11 -6.27 -12.08 -33.30
C GLU A 11 -7.51 -11.88 -32.41
N GLU A 12 -8.42 -12.85 -32.37
CA GLU A 12 -9.56 -12.87 -31.43
C GLU A 12 -9.13 -13.20 -30.00
N GLU A 13 -8.20 -14.15 -29.81
CA GLU A 13 -7.62 -14.43 -28.49
C GLU A 13 -6.82 -13.24 -27.92
N HIS A 14 -6.13 -12.48 -28.78
CA HIS A 14 -5.45 -11.25 -28.35
C HIS A 14 -6.41 -10.06 -28.13
N LYS A 15 -7.66 -10.12 -28.63
CA LYS A 15 -8.70 -9.11 -28.37
C LYS A 15 -9.48 -9.36 -27.08
N LEU A 16 -9.48 -10.58 -26.53
CA LEU A 16 -10.05 -10.86 -25.20
C LEU A 16 -9.23 -10.26 -24.03
N VAL A 17 -8.05 -9.70 -24.30
CA VAL A 17 -7.23 -8.99 -23.29
C VAL A 17 -7.63 -7.49 -23.16
N LYS A 18 -8.71 -7.05 -23.83
CA LYS A 18 -9.27 -5.71 -23.68
C LYS A 18 -10.38 -5.67 -22.64
N SER A 19 -10.30 -4.65 -21.77
CA SER A 19 -11.18 -4.27 -20.65
C SER A 19 -10.93 -5.06 -19.36
N LYS A 20 -10.28 -4.50 -18.34
CA LYS A 20 -10.90 -3.60 -17.34
C LYS A 20 -12.29 -4.05 -16.88
N VAL A 21 -12.56 -5.35 -16.83
CA VAL A 21 -13.57 -5.86 -15.91
C VAL A 21 -12.97 -5.74 -14.52
N VAL A 22 -13.19 -4.59 -13.90
CA VAL A 22 -13.16 -4.51 -12.45
C VAL A 22 -14.15 -5.58 -12.00
N ASN A 23 -13.67 -6.65 -11.38
CA ASN A 23 -14.54 -7.72 -10.93
C ASN A 23 -15.49 -7.08 -9.89
N GLU A 24 -16.77 -6.91 -10.21
CA GLU A 24 -17.72 -6.16 -9.38
C GLU A 24 -17.76 -6.72 -7.94
N GLU A 25 -17.52 -8.03 -7.80
CA GLU A 25 -17.33 -8.69 -6.51
C GLU A 25 -16.15 -8.15 -5.68
N GLU A 26 -15.05 -7.74 -6.31
CA GLU A 26 -13.90 -7.14 -5.61
C GLU A 26 -14.21 -5.73 -5.12
N VAL A 27 -15.01 -4.97 -5.89
CA VAL A 27 -15.46 -3.63 -5.49
C VAL A 27 -16.44 -3.71 -4.33
N VAL A 28 -17.39 -4.64 -4.36
CA VAL A 28 -18.37 -4.86 -3.27
C VAL A 28 -17.70 -5.39 -2.00
N ARG A 29 -16.60 -6.15 -2.12
CA ARG A 29 -15.85 -6.67 -0.97
C ARG A 29 -15.20 -5.58 -0.11
N VAL A 30 -14.90 -4.40 -0.66
CA VAL A 30 -14.26 -3.33 0.13
C VAL A 30 -15.22 -2.63 1.10
N PRO A 31 -16.43 -2.16 0.68
CA PRO A 31 -17.42 -1.65 1.62
C PRO A 31 -17.80 -2.65 2.71
N LEU A 32 -17.85 -3.94 2.38
CA LEU A 32 -18.09 -5.01 3.35
C LEU A 32 -16.98 -5.07 4.41
N ALA A 33 -15.71 -4.97 4.01
CA ALA A 33 -14.60 -4.92 4.96
C ALA A 33 -14.71 -3.70 5.90
N PHE A 34 -15.10 -2.53 5.39
CA PHE A 34 -15.35 -1.37 6.25
C PHE A 34 -16.52 -1.60 7.23
N ALA A 35 -17.62 -2.18 6.76
CA ALA A 35 -18.76 -2.52 7.61
C ALA A 35 -18.36 -3.53 8.70
N MET A 36 -17.54 -4.53 8.37
CA MET A 36 -16.99 -5.48 9.35
C MET A 36 -16.16 -4.78 10.42
N VAL A 37 -15.30 -3.83 10.07
CA VAL A 37 -14.53 -3.06 11.08
C VAL A 37 -15.46 -2.23 11.97
N LYS A 38 -16.50 -1.60 11.41
CA LYS A 38 -17.49 -0.87 12.22
C LYS A 38 -18.24 -1.78 13.19
N LEU A 39 -18.60 -2.99 12.77
CA LEU A 39 -19.21 -4.00 13.64
C LEU A 39 -18.23 -4.48 14.73
N MET A 40 -16.97 -4.73 14.37
CA MET A 40 -15.94 -5.17 15.32
C MET A 40 -15.70 -4.17 16.45
N ARG A 41 -15.93 -2.87 16.22
CA ARG A 41 -15.82 -1.85 17.27
C ARG A 41 -16.86 -2.02 18.39
N SER A 42 -17.99 -2.70 18.13
CA SER A 42 -18.99 -3.00 19.16
C SER A 42 -18.61 -4.21 20.03
N LEU A 43 -17.52 -4.92 19.68
CA LEU A 43 -17.03 -6.07 20.43
C LEU A 43 -16.08 -5.62 21.55
N PRO A 44 -15.88 -6.47 22.58
CA PRO A 44 -14.80 -6.27 23.55
C PRO A 44 -13.45 -6.09 22.85
N GLN A 45 -12.58 -5.27 23.43
CA GLN A 45 -11.32 -4.87 22.82
C GLN A 45 -10.45 -6.07 22.44
N GLU A 46 -10.40 -7.09 23.28
CA GLU A 46 -9.61 -8.31 23.07
C GLU A 46 -10.10 -9.08 21.83
N VAL A 47 -11.42 -9.16 21.65
CA VAL A 47 -12.03 -9.84 20.50
C VAL A 47 -11.80 -9.04 19.22
N MET A 48 -11.93 -7.71 19.29
CA MET A 48 -11.63 -6.83 18.15
C MET A 48 -10.17 -6.98 17.74
N GLU A 49 -9.22 -6.89 18.68
CA GLU A 49 -7.78 -6.97 18.40
C GLU A 49 -7.37 -8.35 17.85
N ALA A 50 -8.01 -9.43 18.30
CA ALA A 50 -7.77 -10.77 17.77
C ALA A 50 -8.25 -10.96 16.31
N ASN A 51 -9.33 -10.28 15.91
CA ASN A 51 -9.94 -10.45 14.59
C ASN A 51 -9.51 -9.38 13.57
N LEU A 52 -9.05 -8.22 14.05
CA LEU A 52 -8.66 -7.08 13.22
C LEU A 52 -7.58 -7.43 12.19
N PRO A 53 -6.49 -8.17 12.50
CA PRO A 53 -5.48 -8.55 11.52
C PRO A 53 -6.07 -9.28 10.31
N SER A 54 -7.01 -10.20 10.54
CA SER A 54 -7.65 -10.97 9.46
C SER A 54 -8.47 -10.09 8.52
N VAL A 55 -9.10 -9.02 9.03
CA VAL A 55 -9.85 -8.06 8.20
C VAL A 55 -8.91 -7.12 7.48
N LEU A 56 -7.87 -6.62 8.15
CA LEU A 56 -6.85 -5.76 7.55
C LEU A 56 -6.15 -6.47 6.39
N LEU A 57 -5.80 -7.74 6.57
CA LEU A 57 -5.18 -8.56 5.53
C LEU A 57 -6.07 -8.64 4.28
N LYS A 58 -7.39 -8.87 4.44
CA LYS A 58 -8.33 -8.89 3.30
C LYS A 58 -8.31 -7.58 2.51
N VAL A 59 -8.24 -6.43 3.19
CA VAL A 59 -8.16 -5.13 2.51
C VAL A 59 -6.78 -4.91 1.89
N CYS A 60 -5.70 -5.30 2.57
CA CYS A 60 -4.34 -5.17 2.05
C CYS A 60 -4.13 -6.00 0.78
N VAL A 61 -4.72 -7.21 0.70
CA VAL A 61 -4.66 -8.06 -0.49
C VAL A 61 -5.29 -7.39 -1.71
N LEU A 62 -6.33 -6.56 -1.53
CA LEU A 62 -6.98 -5.83 -2.63
C LEU A 62 -6.06 -4.75 -3.24
N LEU A 63 -5.05 -4.28 -2.51
CA LEU A 63 -4.03 -3.37 -3.06
C LEU A 63 -3.13 -4.05 -4.11
N LYS A 64 -3.11 -5.39 -4.17
CA LYS A 64 -2.39 -6.14 -5.23
C LYS A 64 -3.12 -6.10 -6.58
N ASN A 65 -4.35 -5.58 -6.61
CA ASN A 65 -5.15 -5.55 -7.83
C ASN A 65 -4.52 -4.63 -8.90
N ARG A 66 -4.63 -5.02 -10.17
CA ARG A 66 -4.13 -4.22 -11.30
C ARG A 66 -5.01 -3.00 -11.58
N ALA A 67 -6.30 -3.04 -11.25
CA ALA A 67 -7.22 -1.92 -11.38
C ALA A 67 -6.95 -0.85 -10.32
N GLN A 68 -6.68 0.39 -10.76
CA GLN A 68 -6.42 1.51 -9.87
C GLN A 68 -7.61 1.80 -8.95
N GLU A 69 -8.84 1.72 -9.47
CA GLU A 69 -10.06 1.96 -8.71
C GLU A 69 -10.19 1.03 -7.49
N VAL A 70 -9.93 -0.27 -7.66
CA VAL A 70 -9.93 -1.23 -6.55
C VAL A 70 -8.89 -0.83 -5.50
N ARG A 71 -7.69 -0.43 -5.93
CA ARG A 71 -6.63 0.03 -5.01
C ARG A 71 -7.03 1.33 -4.29
N ASP A 72 -7.64 2.27 -4.99
CA ASP A 72 -8.09 3.55 -4.42
C ASP A 72 -9.19 3.35 -3.36
N ILE A 73 -10.14 2.44 -3.62
CA ILE A 73 -11.20 2.09 -2.67
C ILE A 73 -10.62 1.35 -1.45
N ALA A 74 -9.71 0.39 -1.65
CA ALA A 74 -9.01 -0.30 -0.56
C ALA A 74 -8.23 0.69 0.32
N ARG A 75 -7.50 1.62 -0.29
CA ARG A 75 -6.70 2.65 0.39
C ARG A 75 -7.59 3.61 1.19
N SER A 76 -8.69 4.07 0.59
CA SER A 76 -9.71 4.89 1.27
C SER A 76 -10.30 4.18 2.49
N THR A 77 -10.51 2.87 2.38
CA THR A 77 -11.02 2.04 3.49
C THR A 77 -10.01 1.92 4.61
N LEU A 78 -8.74 1.63 4.31
CA LEU A 78 -7.66 1.65 5.31
C LEU A 78 -7.55 3.02 6.01
N SER A 79 -7.65 4.12 5.24
CA SER A 79 -7.65 5.47 5.82
C SER A 79 -8.80 5.69 6.79
N LYS A 80 -10.02 5.23 6.46
CA LYS A 80 -11.18 5.34 7.37
C LYS A 80 -10.98 4.49 8.62
N ILE A 81 -10.52 3.24 8.46
CA ILE A 81 -10.22 2.33 9.57
C ILE A 81 -9.23 2.96 10.55
N ILE A 82 -8.10 3.48 10.06
CA ILE A 82 -7.07 4.07 10.94
C ILE A 82 -7.58 5.37 11.57
N LYS A 83 -8.34 6.20 10.84
CA LYS A 83 -8.95 7.41 11.40
C LYS A 83 -9.95 7.11 12.51
N ASP A 84 -10.64 5.97 12.42
CA ASP A 84 -11.64 5.52 13.40
C ASP A 84 -11.01 4.83 14.62
N LEU A 85 -10.00 3.98 14.43
CA LEU A 85 -9.36 3.21 15.49
C LEU A 85 -8.19 3.94 16.17
N GLY A 86 -7.58 4.90 15.47
CA GLY A 86 -6.46 5.70 15.96
C GLY A 86 -5.09 5.21 15.51
N VAL A 87 -4.07 6.06 15.70
CA VAL A 87 -2.69 5.86 15.21
C VAL A 87 -2.01 4.62 15.80
N ARG A 88 -2.42 4.16 17.00
CA ARG A 88 -1.91 2.91 17.59
C ARG A 88 -2.10 1.69 16.69
N PHE A 89 -3.10 1.68 15.82
CA PHE A 89 -3.36 0.58 14.89
C PHE A 89 -2.54 0.69 13.60
N LEU A 90 -1.87 1.82 13.36
CA LEU A 90 -1.04 2.03 12.18
C LEU A 90 0.05 0.96 12.08
N GLN A 91 0.65 0.56 13.21
CA GLN A 91 1.71 -0.46 13.21
C GLN A 91 1.23 -1.81 12.64
N TYR A 92 0.01 -2.23 12.98
CA TYR A 92 -0.57 -3.47 12.44
C TYR A 92 -0.79 -3.34 10.94
N VAL A 93 -1.37 -2.22 10.49
CA VAL A 93 -1.59 -1.97 9.06
C VAL A 93 -0.27 -1.94 8.29
N LEU A 94 0.76 -1.29 8.82
CA LEU A 94 2.08 -1.23 8.18
C LEU A 94 2.72 -2.61 8.05
N LYS A 95 2.62 -3.45 9.10
CA LYS A 95 3.12 -4.84 9.06
C LYS A 95 2.41 -5.65 7.98
N GLU A 96 1.09 -5.61 7.93
CA GLU A 96 0.31 -6.32 6.91
C GLU A 96 0.62 -5.82 5.49
N LEU A 97 0.78 -4.51 5.32
CA LEU A 97 1.13 -3.93 4.03
C LEU A 97 2.54 -4.37 3.58
N GLN A 98 3.52 -4.33 4.48
CA GLN A 98 4.92 -4.72 4.20
C GLN A 98 5.03 -6.19 3.82
N THR A 99 4.26 -7.08 4.46
CA THR A 99 4.26 -8.53 4.13
C THR A 99 3.43 -8.85 2.88
N THR A 100 2.43 -8.03 2.54
CA THR A 100 1.52 -8.29 1.42
C THR A 100 2.06 -7.78 0.08
N LEU A 101 2.75 -6.64 0.06
CA LEU A 101 3.13 -5.88 -1.14
C LEU A 101 4.63 -5.93 -1.42
N VAL A 102 5.13 -7.11 -1.77
CA VAL A 102 6.58 -7.40 -1.78
C VAL A 102 7.26 -7.41 -3.15
N ARG A 103 6.52 -7.34 -4.27
CA ARG A 103 7.09 -7.60 -5.61
C ARG A 103 6.94 -6.44 -6.60
N GLY A 104 8.05 -6.01 -7.22
CA GLY A 104 8.04 -5.11 -8.36
C GLY A 104 7.26 -3.84 -8.09
N TYR A 105 6.27 -3.56 -8.95
CA TYR A 105 5.37 -2.40 -8.82
C TYR A 105 4.59 -2.34 -7.50
N GLN A 106 4.42 -3.46 -6.78
CA GLN A 106 3.69 -3.50 -5.52
C GLN A 106 4.40 -2.69 -4.43
N VAL A 107 5.72 -2.56 -4.50
CA VAL A 107 6.46 -1.72 -3.55
C VAL A 107 6.14 -0.24 -3.74
N HIS A 108 5.92 0.21 -4.98
CA HIS A 108 5.41 1.57 -5.20
C HIS A 108 3.98 1.74 -4.70
N VAL A 109 3.12 0.72 -4.86
CA VAL A 109 1.77 0.73 -4.29
C VAL A 109 1.84 0.79 -2.76
N LEU A 110 2.78 0.07 -2.15
CA LEU A 110 3.05 0.08 -0.71
C LEU A 110 3.42 1.49 -0.25
N THR A 111 4.49 2.07 -0.79
CA THR A 111 4.93 3.42 -0.40
C THR A 111 3.83 4.46 -0.60
N PHE A 112 3.17 4.44 -1.76
CA PHE A 112 2.07 5.37 -2.05
C PHE A 112 0.92 5.24 -1.04
N THR A 113 0.62 3.99 -0.64
CA THR A 113 -0.41 3.72 0.36
C THR A 113 0.00 4.24 1.73
N VAL A 114 1.22 3.93 2.19
CA VAL A 114 1.73 4.43 3.46
C VAL A 114 1.72 5.97 3.50
N TYR A 115 2.20 6.62 2.44
CA TYR A 115 2.15 8.07 2.30
C TYR A 115 0.72 8.62 2.45
N THR A 116 -0.25 8.04 1.75
CA THR A 116 -1.66 8.48 1.80
C THR A 116 -2.24 8.33 3.20
N LEU A 117 -1.89 7.24 3.90
CA LEU A 117 -2.30 7.04 5.29
C LEU A 117 -1.70 8.11 6.22
N LEU A 118 -0.39 8.38 6.11
CA LEU A 118 0.31 9.40 6.89
C LEU A 118 -0.25 10.81 6.64
N GLN A 119 -0.47 11.17 5.38
CA GLN A 119 -1.07 12.44 5.00
C GLN A 119 -2.49 12.58 5.59
N GLY A 120 -3.27 11.50 5.56
CA GLY A 120 -4.60 11.47 6.15
C GLY A 120 -4.63 11.63 7.67
N LEU A 121 -3.50 11.40 8.35
CA LEU A 121 -3.35 11.52 9.80
C LEU A 121 -2.67 12.81 10.26
N THR A 122 -1.98 13.52 9.37
CA THR A 122 -1.14 14.70 9.68
C THR A 122 -1.83 15.72 10.60
N ASN A 123 -3.12 16.01 10.40
CA ASN A 123 -3.85 16.99 11.22
C ASN A 123 -4.20 16.52 12.65
N LYS A 124 -3.96 15.24 12.97
CA LYS A 124 -4.26 14.62 14.27
C LYS A 124 -3.02 14.09 14.97
N LEU A 125 -1.88 14.04 14.29
CA LEU A 125 -0.64 13.49 14.84
C LEU A 125 -0.01 14.48 15.83
N GLN A 126 0.54 13.93 16.89
CA GLN A 126 1.43 14.62 17.82
C GLN A 126 2.87 14.11 17.64
N VAL A 127 3.83 14.90 18.12
CA VAL A 127 5.23 14.49 18.15
C VAL A 127 5.35 13.24 19.01
N GLY A 128 5.98 12.19 18.47
CA GLY A 128 6.16 10.88 19.11
C GLY A 128 5.14 9.82 18.67
N ASP A 129 4.01 10.19 18.09
CA ASP A 129 2.95 9.23 17.69
C ASP A 129 3.43 8.20 16.66
N LEU A 130 4.42 8.58 15.85
CA LEU A 130 4.99 7.75 14.79
C LEU A 130 6.18 6.91 15.24
N ASP A 131 6.75 7.17 16.42
CA ASP A 131 7.97 6.53 16.91
C ASP A 131 7.87 4.98 16.96
N PRO A 132 6.75 4.37 17.41
CA PRO A 132 6.60 2.90 17.39
C PRO A 132 6.61 2.28 15.99
N CYS A 133 6.26 3.09 14.97
CA CYS A 133 6.18 2.67 13.58
C CYS A 133 7.41 3.11 12.77
N LEU A 134 8.37 3.81 13.37
CA LEU A 134 9.44 4.47 12.63
C LEU A 134 10.28 3.49 11.83
N GLN A 135 10.71 2.40 12.48
CA GLN A 135 11.55 1.37 11.88
C GLN A 135 10.92 0.76 10.61
N ILE A 136 9.65 0.35 10.71
CA ILE A 136 8.95 -0.26 9.57
C ILE A 136 8.75 0.73 8.42
N MET A 137 8.49 2.00 8.72
CA MET A 137 8.35 3.03 7.69
C MET A 137 9.68 3.32 7.00
N THR A 138 10.77 3.44 7.76
CA THR A 138 12.11 3.64 7.18
C THR A 138 12.54 2.47 6.30
N GLU A 139 12.25 1.23 6.69
CA GLU A 139 12.53 0.05 5.87
C GLU A 139 11.76 0.08 4.55
N ILE A 140 10.46 0.40 4.60
CA ILE A 140 9.62 0.52 3.40
C ILE A 140 10.17 1.58 2.45
N PHE A 141 10.48 2.77 2.95
CA PHE A 141 10.94 3.88 2.12
C PHE A 141 12.34 3.65 1.56
N ASN A 142 13.25 3.09 2.36
CA ASN A 142 14.59 2.76 1.88
C ASN A 142 14.57 1.62 0.86
N HIS A 143 13.69 0.63 1.03
CA HIS A 143 13.55 -0.42 0.03
C HIS A 143 13.04 0.11 -1.31
N GLU A 144 12.14 1.09 -1.33
CA GLU A 144 11.72 1.74 -2.58
C GLU A 144 12.83 2.60 -3.20
N LEU A 145 13.57 3.36 -2.39
CA LEU A 145 14.58 4.31 -2.88
C LEU A 145 15.89 3.64 -3.29
N PHE A 146 16.30 2.61 -2.56
CA PHE A 146 17.65 2.05 -2.60
C PHE A 146 17.68 0.52 -2.73
N GLY A 147 16.53 -0.15 -2.68
CA GLY A 147 16.45 -1.58 -2.90
C GLY A 147 16.65 -1.97 -4.37
N ALA A 148 16.77 -3.27 -4.63
CA ALA A 148 17.02 -3.84 -5.96
C ALA A 148 16.01 -3.41 -7.05
N LEU A 149 14.84 -2.91 -6.65
CA LEU A 149 13.82 -2.35 -7.55
C LEU A 149 14.26 -1.06 -8.27
N ALA A 150 15.25 -0.34 -7.74
CA ALA A 150 15.86 0.79 -8.44
C ALA A 150 16.61 0.34 -9.72
N GLU A 151 16.96 -0.95 -9.84
CA GLU A 151 17.80 -1.49 -10.91
C GLU A 151 16.99 -2.19 -12.04
N GLU A 152 15.71 -2.51 -11.84
CA GLU A 152 14.95 -3.34 -12.78
C GLU A 152 14.42 -2.55 -14.01
N LYS A 153 15.07 -2.74 -15.17
CA LYS A 153 14.69 -2.12 -16.46
C LYS A 153 13.34 -2.61 -17.02
N GLU A 154 12.93 -3.85 -16.74
CA GLU A 154 11.67 -4.43 -17.25
C GLU A 154 10.42 -3.79 -16.61
N VAL A 155 10.56 -3.21 -15.42
CA VAL A 155 9.45 -2.55 -14.72
C VAL A 155 9.03 -1.27 -15.46
N LYS A 156 9.93 -0.60 -16.21
CA LYS A 156 9.65 0.71 -16.85
C LYS A 156 8.38 0.76 -17.68
N GLN A 157 8.06 -0.30 -18.44
CA GLN A 157 6.80 -0.36 -19.21
C GLN A 157 5.56 -0.51 -18.30
N ILE A 158 5.66 -1.26 -17.20
CA ILE A 158 4.61 -1.40 -16.19
C ILE A 158 4.46 -0.10 -15.36
N LEU A 159 5.56 0.54 -14.98
CA LEU A 159 5.58 1.81 -14.23
C LEU A 159 4.79 2.90 -14.95
N SER A 160 4.91 3.00 -16.28
CA SER A 160 4.19 4.00 -17.07
C SER A 160 2.66 3.91 -16.92
N LYS A 161 2.14 2.69 -16.68
CA LYS A 161 0.70 2.40 -16.55
C LYS A 161 0.19 2.47 -15.12
N ILE A 162 1.07 2.32 -14.12
CA ILE A 162 0.70 2.32 -12.70
C ILE A 162 0.99 3.71 -12.13
N MET A 163 -0.07 4.43 -11.77
CA MET A 163 0.00 5.80 -11.26
C MET A 163 0.96 5.94 -10.07
N GLU A 164 0.88 5.01 -9.12
CA GLU A 164 1.67 5.00 -7.89
C GLU A 164 3.17 4.88 -8.14
N ALA A 165 3.55 4.34 -9.29
CA ALA A 165 4.93 4.04 -9.65
C ALA A 165 5.59 5.13 -10.52
N ARG A 166 4.84 6.19 -10.85
CA ARG A 166 5.33 7.32 -11.66
C ARG A 166 6.22 8.29 -10.89
N ARG A 167 5.98 8.44 -9.59
CA ARG A 167 6.76 9.30 -8.70
C ARG A 167 6.80 8.67 -7.33
N SER A 168 8.01 8.42 -6.83
CA SER A 168 8.21 7.93 -5.46
C SER A 168 7.61 8.91 -4.46
N LYS A 169 6.93 8.34 -3.46
CA LYS A 169 6.35 9.05 -2.31
C LYS A 169 7.18 8.91 -1.05
N SER A 170 8.35 8.27 -1.13
CA SER A 170 9.25 8.10 0.01
C SER A 170 9.78 9.43 0.54
N TYR A 171 10.20 10.35 -0.33
CA TYR A 171 10.67 11.68 0.09
C TYR A 171 9.59 12.50 0.80
N ASP A 172 8.39 12.57 0.23
CA ASP A 172 7.24 13.25 0.84
C ASP A 172 6.87 12.60 2.19
N SER A 173 7.05 11.28 2.32
CA SER A 173 6.79 10.55 3.57
C SER A 173 7.85 10.85 4.63
N TYR A 174 9.13 10.92 4.25
CA TYR A 174 10.21 11.34 5.15
C TYR A 174 10.01 12.76 5.69
N GLU A 175 9.45 13.67 4.88
CA GLU A 175 9.08 15.01 5.33
C GLU A 175 8.02 14.95 6.44
N ILE A 176 7.01 14.08 6.32
CA ILE A 176 6.00 13.87 7.37
C ILE A 176 6.67 13.26 8.61
N LEU A 177 7.51 12.22 8.45
CA LEU A 177 8.22 11.62 9.59
C LEU A 177 9.02 12.67 10.36
N GLY A 178 9.79 13.50 9.67
CA GLY A 178 10.61 14.55 10.31
C GLY A 178 9.81 15.57 11.12
N LYS A 179 8.51 15.75 10.83
CA LYS A 179 7.62 16.65 11.58
C LYS A 179 7.07 16.04 12.87
N PHE A 180 6.89 14.72 12.93
CA PHE A 180 6.17 14.05 14.01
C PHE A 180 7.02 13.04 14.80
N VAL A 181 8.27 12.81 14.41
CA VAL A 181 9.20 11.95 15.16
C VAL A 181 9.66 12.64 16.44
N GLY A 182 9.77 11.87 17.53
CA GLY A 182 10.36 12.33 18.78
C GLY A 182 11.84 12.72 18.60
N LYS A 183 12.31 13.73 19.35
CA LYS A 183 13.69 14.26 19.22
C LYS A 183 14.76 13.16 19.32
N ASP A 184 14.55 12.19 20.21
CA ASP A 184 15.49 11.10 20.46
C ASP A 184 15.50 10.04 19.34
N GLN A 185 14.53 10.09 18.42
CA GLN A 185 14.42 9.14 17.30
C GLN A 185 14.94 9.71 15.98
N VAL A 186 15.34 10.98 15.92
CA VAL A 186 15.85 11.62 14.68
C VAL A 186 17.08 10.88 14.12
N THR A 187 17.94 10.35 14.99
CA THR A 187 19.11 9.55 14.56
C THR A 187 18.71 8.32 13.74
N LYS A 188 17.56 7.71 14.04
CA LYS A 188 17.04 6.55 13.27
C LYS A 188 16.57 6.92 11.87
N LEU A 189 16.27 8.20 11.60
CA LEU A 189 16.01 8.67 10.24
C LEU A 189 17.30 8.86 9.43
N ILE A 190 18.39 9.23 10.10
CA ILE A 190 19.67 9.60 9.45
C ILE A 190 20.55 8.38 9.19
N LEU A 191 20.66 7.46 10.17
CA LEU A 191 21.56 6.32 10.10
C LEU A 191 21.35 5.45 8.85
N PRO A 192 20.11 5.09 8.45
CA PRO A 192 19.91 4.29 7.26
C PRO A 192 20.38 4.96 5.97
N LEU A 193 20.34 6.30 5.90
CA LEU A 193 20.81 7.05 4.72
C LEU A 193 22.35 7.05 4.62
N LYS A 194 23.05 7.01 5.76
CA LYS A 194 24.51 6.92 5.81
C LYS A 194 25.00 5.56 5.31
N GLU A 195 24.35 4.48 5.73
CA GLU A 195 24.72 3.11 5.35
C GLU A 195 24.56 2.87 3.85
N VAL A 196 23.56 3.47 3.22
CA VAL A 196 23.35 3.35 1.76
C VAL A 196 24.32 4.22 0.95
N SER A 197 24.88 5.27 1.55
CA SER A 197 25.79 6.20 0.86
C SER A 197 27.27 5.78 0.92
N THR A 198 27.58 4.64 1.55
CA THR A 198 28.95 4.13 1.74
C THR A 198 29.13 2.82 0.98
#